data_AF-A0A4Y2K4Q2-F1
#
_entry.id   AF-A0A4Y2K4Q2-F1
#
_cell.length_a   1.000
_cell.length_b   1.000
_cell.length_c   1.000
_cell.angle_alpha   90.00
_cell.angle_beta   90.00
_cell.angle_gamma   90.00
#
_symmetry.space_group_name_H-M   'P 1'
#
loop_
_entity.id
_entity.type
_entity.pdbx_description
1 polymer ?
#
loop_
_entity_poly.entity_id
_entity_poly.type
_entity_poly.pdbx_seq_one_letter_code
_entity_poly.pdbx_strand_id
1 'polypeptide(L)'
;MSHCHFDFHRWIKAHFGYLGNERADQLAKEAITKGDPFFLPRQLSYMKSEIRSATLSIWQDNWDNEETGRSTHEIVPGVSNKPVGWNRDDIMFVTGHGLSSLFLHLFNLRTHDNCSCREKGYPMDYATKCPFTCLLAFPNSYSST
;
A
#
# COMPACT_ATOMS: atom_id res chain seq x y z
N MET A 1 -27.19 36.44 15.16
CA MET A 1 -25.96 36.49 14.34
C MET A 1 -24.80 36.15 15.24
N SER A 2 -24.32 34.91 15.17
CA SER A 2 -23.20 34.39 15.95
C SER A 2 -21.91 35.03 15.43
N HIS A 3 -21.21 35.77 16.28
CA HIS A 3 -19.86 36.26 15.97
C HIS A 3 -18.89 35.07 15.99
N CYS A 4 -18.50 34.59 14.83
CA CYS A 4 -17.38 33.66 14.69
C CYS A 4 -16.08 34.45 14.95
N HIS A 5 -15.42 34.18 16.08
CA HIS A 5 -14.08 34.66 16.37
C HIS A 5 -13.10 33.87 15.50
N PHE A 6 -12.63 34.47 14.42
CA PHE A 6 -11.55 33.92 13.60
C PHE A 6 -10.22 34.37 14.21
N ASP A 7 -9.56 33.46 14.94
CA ASP A 7 -8.17 33.64 15.37
C ASP A 7 -7.26 33.59 14.13
N PHE A 8 -6.75 34.76 13.73
CA PHE A 8 -5.72 34.85 12.71
C PHE A 8 -4.40 34.33 13.29
N HIS A 9 -4.08 33.07 13.03
CA HIS A 9 -2.74 32.52 13.27
C HIS A 9 -1.73 33.20 12.34
N ARG A 10 -1.04 34.22 12.87
CA ARG A 10 0.02 34.95 12.18
C ARG A 10 1.27 34.08 12.13
N TRP A 11 1.79 33.80 10.94
CA TRP A 11 3.02 33.03 10.76
C TRP A 11 4.21 33.74 11.42
N ILE A 12 4.93 33.00 12.27
CA ILE A 12 6.12 33.50 12.97
C ILE A 12 7.38 33.02 12.23
N LYS A 13 8.32 33.94 12.00
CA LYS A 13 9.58 33.66 11.30
C LYS A 13 10.47 32.75 12.15
N ALA A 14 10.94 31.65 11.58
CA ALA A 14 11.55 30.54 12.32
C ALA A 14 12.89 30.85 13.02
N HIS A 15 13.74 31.73 12.45
CA HIS A 15 15.17 31.75 12.81
C HIS A 15 15.74 33.10 13.29
N PHE A 16 14.94 34.17 13.40
CA PHE A 16 15.49 35.47 13.83
C PHE A 16 14.45 36.39 14.48
N GLY A 17 14.81 37.00 15.62
CA GLY A 17 14.08 38.09 16.25
C GLY A 17 12.91 37.67 17.14
N TYR A 18 12.77 36.37 17.44
CA TYR A 18 11.76 35.87 18.36
C TYR A 18 12.41 35.14 19.52
N LEU A 19 12.18 35.65 20.74
CA LEU A 19 12.84 35.18 21.97
C LEU A 19 12.68 33.67 22.19
N GLY A 20 11.53 33.09 21.84
CA GLY A 20 11.29 31.65 21.94
C GLY A 20 12.19 30.82 21.01
N ASN A 21 12.40 31.30 19.78
CA ASN A 21 13.22 30.61 18.78
C ASN A 21 14.71 30.75 19.12
N GLU A 22 15.12 31.94 19.54
CA GLU A 22 16.50 32.20 19.98
C GLU A 22 16.87 31.37 21.21
N ARG A 23 15.93 31.23 22.17
CA ARG A 23 16.11 30.36 23.33
C ARG A 23 16.19 28.89 22.93
N ALA A 24 15.36 28.43 22.00
CA ALA A 24 15.42 27.06 21.49
C ALA A 24 16.75 26.77 20.78
N ASP A 25 17.22 27.69 19.93
CA ASP A 25 18.51 27.60 19.23
C ASP A 25 19.69 27.59 20.21
N GLN A 26 19.65 28.45 21.24
CA GLN A 26 20.67 28.47 22.29
C GLN A 26 20.72 27.15 23.04
N LEU A 27 19.56 26.61 23.45
CA LEU A 27 19.48 25.31 24.12
C LEU A 27 19.97 24.16 23.23
N ALA A 28 19.66 24.18 21.93
CA ALA A 28 20.15 23.19 20.98
C ALA A 28 21.68 23.23 20.83
N LYS A 29 22.28 24.42 20.75
CA LYS A 29 23.74 24.61 20.73
C LYS A 29 24.41 24.14 22.03
N GLU A 30 23.79 24.43 23.17
CA GLU A 30 24.27 23.95 24.47
C GLU A 30 24.18 22.43 24.59
N ALA A 31 23.12 21.81 24.07
CA ALA A 31 22.99 20.35 24.05
C ALA A 31 24.08 19.66 23.21
N ILE A 32 24.52 20.26 22.10
CA ILE A 32 25.62 19.71 21.28
C ILE A 32 26.97 19.79 22.00
N THR A 33 27.20 20.81 22.83
CA THR A 33 28.51 21.07 23.46
C THR A 33 28.63 20.50 24.88
N LYS A 34 27.52 20.43 25.62
CA LYS A 34 27.49 19.99 27.03
C LYS A 34 26.69 18.69 27.23
N GLY A 35 25.97 18.23 26.22
CA GLY A 35 25.16 17.02 26.32
C GLY A 35 26.04 15.77 26.29
N ASP A 36 25.65 14.75 27.05
CA ASP A 36 26.30 13.45 26.98
C ASP A 36 26.01 12.78 25.62
N PRO A 37 27.04 12.26 24.92
CA PRO A 37 26.81 11.56 23.67
C PRO A 37 25.95 10.31 23.92
N PHE A 38 24.76 10.29 23.31
CA PHE A 38 23.92 9.10 23.31
C PHE A 38 24.43 8.11 22.26
N PHE A 39 25.17 7.10 22.69
CA PHE A 39 25.60 6.01 21.83
C PHE A 39 24.48 5.00 21.70
N LEU A 40 23.99 4.81 20.48
CA LEU A 40 23.12 3.69 20.18
C LEU A 40 23.90 2.39 20.43
N PRO A 41 23.43 1.48 21.32
CA PRO A 41 24.14 0.24 21.64
C PRO A 41 24.27 -0.70 20.44
N ARG A 42 23.53 -0.43 19.36
CA ARG A 42 23.59 -1.16 18.11
C ARG A 42 23.57 -0.21 16.92
N GLN A 43 24.20 -0.62 15.81
CA GLN A 43 24.16 0.14 14.56
C GLN A 43 22.72 0.35 14.08
N LEU A 44 22.43 1.54 13.59
CA LEU A 44 21.13 1.93 13.07
C LEU A 44 20.67 1.03 11.91
N SER A 45 21.60 0.55 11.08
CA SER A 45 21.35 -0.40 9.99
C SER A 45 20.70 -1.69 10.49
N TYR A 46 21.23 -2.25 11.59
CA TYR A 46 20.68 -3.46 12.20
C TYR A 46 19.28 -3.21 12.77
N MET A 47 19.09 -2.14 13.54
CA MET A 47 17.74 -1.85 14.07
C MET A 47 16.71 -1.67 12.95
N LYS A 48 17.11 -1.04 11.85
CA LYS A 48 16.27 -0.94 10.65
C LYS A 48 15.99 -2.30 10.01
N SER A 49 16.95 -3.24 9.98
CA SER A 49 16.71 -4.57 9.43
C SER A 49 15.75 -5.38 10.30
N GLU A 50 15.88 -5.33 11.63
CA GLU A 50 14.97 -6.03 12.54
C GLU A 50 13.55 -5.53 12.40
N ILE A 51 13.35 -4.20 12.39
CA ILE A 51 12.02 -3.59 12.24
C ILE A 51 11.40 -4.00 10.91
N ARG A 52 12.18 -3.97 9.82
CA ARG A 52 11.72 -4.42 8.50
C ARG A 52 11.34 -5.89 8.50
N SER A 53 12.15 -6.75 9.11
CA SER A 53 11.88 -8.19 9.18
C SER A 53 10.61 -8.48 9.98
N ALA A 54 10.47 -7.86 11.16
CA ALA A 54 9.28 -8.01 12.00
C ALA A 54 8.01 -7.49 11.29
N THR A 55 8.13 -6.34 10.62
CA THR A 55 7.02 -5.76 9.85
C THR A 55 6.62 -6.69 8.71
N LEU A 56 7.57 -7.20 7.92
CA LEU A 56 7.27 -8.15 6.84
C LEU A 56 6.59 -9.43 7.37
N SER A 57 7.02 -9.95 8.52
CA SER A 57 6.38 -11.11 9.14
C SER A 57 4.92 -10.85 9.48
N ILE A 58 4.63 -9.72 10.15
CA ILE A 58 3.24 -9.35 10.51
C ILE A 58 2.39 -9.17 9.25
N TRP A 59 2.95 -8.53 8.23
CA TRP A 59 2.24 -8.34 6.97
C TRP A 59 1.97 -9.66 6.24
N GLN A 60 2.93 -10.60 6.26
CA GLN A 60 2.76 -11.93 5.69
C GLN A 60 1.67 -12.70 6.44
N ASP A 61 1.69 -12.67 7.79
CA ASP A 61 0.67 -13.33 8.61
C ASP A 61 -0.73 -12.78 8.30
N ASN A 62 -0.88 -11.45 8.19
CA ASN A 62 -2.14 -10.86 7.78
C ASN A 62 -2.53 -11.28 6.36
N TRP A 63 -1.57 -11.27 5.43
CA TRP A 63 -1.81 -11.64 4.03
C TRP A 63 -2.28 -13.09 3.87
N ASP A 64 -1.74 -14.01 4.67
CA ASP A 64 -2.11 -15.42 4.63
C ASP A 64 -3.48 -15.70 5.26
N ASN A 65 -3.89 -14.92 6.26
CA ASN A 65 -5.09 -15.17 7.05
C ASN A 65 -6.29 -14.28 6.70
N GLU A 66 -6.11 -13.18 5.98
CA GLU A 66 -7.21 -12.31 5.57
C GLU A 66 -8.09 -12.90 4.46
N GLU A 67 -9.40 -12.64 4.52
CA GLU A 67 -10.38 -13.09 3.53
C GLU A 67 -10.46 -12.14 2.30
N THR A 68 -9.95 -10.92 2.42
CA THR A 68 -9.97 -9.95 1.32
C THR A 68 -8.77 -10.16 0.39
N GLY A 69 -8.97 -10.00 -0.93
CA GLY A 69 -7.85 -10.05 -1.88
C GLY A 69 -7.29 -11.44 -2.17
N ARG A 70 -8.03 -12.52 -1.88
CA ARG A 70 -7.60 -13.91 -2.09
C ARG A 70 -7.15 -14.22 -3.53
N SER A 71 -7.79 -13.62 -4.53
CA SER A 71 -7.37 -13.77 -5.93
C SER A 71 -5.96 -13.23 -6.18
N THR A 72 -5.59 -12.13 -5.50
CA THR A 72 -4.24 -11.57 -5.56
C THR A 72 -3.26 -12.43 -4.77
N HIS A 73 -3.67 -12.99 -3.62
CA HIS A 73 -2.85 -13.90 -2.81
C HIS A 73 -2.46 -15.17 -3.57
N GLU A 74 -3.38 -15.74 -4.34
CA GLU A 74 -3.11 -16.92 -5.19
C GLU A 74 -1.97 -16.69 -6.19
N ILE A 75 -1.82 -15.46 -6.69
CA ILE A 75 -0.79 -15.11 -7.67
C ILE A 75 0.49 -14.64 -6.98
N VAL A 76 0.35 -13.90 -5.88
CA VAL A 76 1.46 -13.32 -5.11
C VAL A 76 1.28 -13.71 -3.64
N PRO A 77 1.69 -14.93 -3.26
CA PRO A 77 1.52 -15.41 -1.90
C PRO A 77 2.48 -14.75 -0.91
N GLY A 78 3.60 -14.21 -1.39
CA GLY A 78 4.64 -13.60 -0.56
C GLY A 78 4.57 -12.07 -0.56
N VAL A 79 4.54 -11.47 0.64
CA VAL A 79 4.70 -10.03 0.81
C VAL A 79 6.16 -9.65 0.59
N SER A 80 6.39 -8.61 -0.21
CA SER A 80 7.73 -8.10 -0.45
C SER A 80 7.74 -6.58 -0.60
N ASN A 81 8.90 -5.97 -0.31
CA ASN A 81 9.12 -4.54 -0.56
C ASN A 81 9.38 -4.20 -2.04
N LYS A 82 9.41 -5.20 -2.92
CA LYS A 82 9.63 -5.01 -4.35
C LYS A 82 8.28 -5.03 -5.06
N PRO A 83 8.02 -4.10 -6.00
CA PRO A 83 6.82 -4.16 -6.81
C PRO A 83 6.87 -5.41 -7.71
N VAL A 84 5.72 -6.02 -7.95
CA VAL A 84 5.58 -7.23 -8.78
C VAL A 84 5.80 -6.95 -10.27
N GLY A 85 5.75 -5.68 -10.69
CA GLY A 85 5.99 -5.26 -12.07
C GLY A 85 4.78 -5.36 -12.99
N TRP A 86 3.58 -5.50 -12.43
CA TRP A 86 2.32 -5.55 -13.18
C TRP A 86 2.02 -4.23 -13.88
N ASN A 87 1.51 -4.32 -15.12
CA ASN A 87 0.98 -3.18 -15.84
C ASN A 87 -0.45 -2.84 -15.35
N ARG A 88 -1.04 -1.76 -15.87
CA ARG A 88 -2.38 -1.33 -15.47
C ARG A 88 -3.46 -2.41 -15.67
N ASP A 89 -3.40 -3.12 -16.79
CA ASP A 89 -4.42 -4.10 -17.16
C ASP A 89 -4.27 -5.38 -16.32
N ASP A 90 -3.03 -5.78 -16.02
CA ASP A 90 -2.74 -6.87 -15.07
C ASP A 90 -3.28 -6.54 -13.67
N ILE A 91 -3.02 -5.32 -13.16
CA ILE A 91 -3.52 -4.88 -11.85
C ILE A 91 -5.04 -4.88 -11.84
N MET A 92 -5.66 -4.32 -12.88
CA MET A 92 -7.11 -4.26 -13.01
C MET A 92 -7.69 -5.68 -13.00
N PHE A 93 -7.12 -6.59 -13.80
CA PHE A 93 -7.53 -7.97 -13.87
C PHE A 93 -7.41 -8.71 -12.53
N VAL A 94 -6.24 -8.70 -11.88
CA VAL A 94 -5.98 -9.47 -10.65
C VAL A 94 -6.82 -8.98 -9.46
N THR A 95 -7.03 -7.66 -9.38
CA THR A 95 -7.91 -7.06 -8.35
C THR A 95 -9.39 -7.23 -8.66
N GLY A 96 -9.71 -7.86 -9.80
CA GLY A 96 -11.07 -8.09 -10.28
C GLY A 96 -11.81 -6.85 -10.75
N HIS A 97 -11.08 -5.75 -10.93
CA HIS A 97 -11.56 -4.56 -11.61
C HIS A 97 -11.58 -4.79 -13.14
N GLY A 98 -12.40 -4.03 -13.89
CA GLY A 98 -12.44 -4.09 -15.35
C GLY A 98 -13.56 -4.96 -15.93
N LEU A 99 -13.25 -5.89 -16.84
CA LEU A 99 -14.26 -6.67 -17.57
C LEU A 99 -14.78 -7.91 -16.82
N SER A 100 -14.41 -8.08 -15.54
CA SER A 100 -14.93 -9.19 -14.74
C SER A 100 -16.46 -9.07 -14.62
N SER A 101 -17.15 -10.20 -14.75
CA SER A 101 -18.62 -10.22 -14.71
C SER A 101 -19.16 -9.69 -13.37
N LEU A 102 -18.44 -9.97 -12.28
CA LEU A 102 -18.75 -9.47 -10.94
C LEU A 102 -18.61 -7.94 -10.86
N PHE A 103 -17.54 -7.37 -11.41
CA PHE A 103 -17.34 -5.92 -11.43
C PHE A 103 -18.42 -5.22 -12.26
N LEU A 104 -18.70 -5.72 -13.47
CA LEU A 104 -19.75 -5.13 -14.31
C LEU A 104 -21.12 -5.18 -13.65
N HIS A 105 -21.42 -6.22 -12.87
CA HIS A 105 -22.66 -6.32 -12.09
C HIS A 105 -22.71 -5.29 -10.95
N LEU A 106 -21.65 -5.16 -10.16
CA LEU A 106 -21.57 -4.19 -9.05
C LEU A 106 -21.73 -2.74 -9.52
N PHE A 107 -21.30 -2.44 -10.75
CA PHE A 107 -21.46 -1.11 -11.37
C PHE A 107 -22.78 -0.96 -12.16
N ASN A 108 -23.70 -1.91 -12.07
CA ASN A 108 -24.98 -1.92 -12.80
C ASN A 108 -24.83 -1.86 -14.33
N LEU A 109 -23.65 -2.24 -14.85
CA LEU A 109 -23.41 -2.37 -16.29
C LEU A 109 -23.89 -3.74 -16.83
N ARG A 110 -24.17 -4.69 -15.92
CA ARG A 110 -24.75 -6.00 -16.24
C ARG A 110 -25.79 -6.42 -15.20
N THR A 111 -26.85 -7.10 -15.64
CA THR A 111 -27.97 -7.53 -14.78
C THR A 111 -27.66 -8.74 -13.90
N HIS A 112 -26.58 -9.47 -14.15
CA HIS A 112 -26.15 -10.62 -13.36
C HIS A 112 -24.62 -10.67 -13.27
N ASP A 113 -24.11 -11.18 -12.17
CA ASP A 113 -22.68 -11.41 -11.87
C ASP A 113 -22.07 -12.64 -12.58
N ASN A 114 -22.88 -13.47 -13.21
CA ASN A 114 -22.43 -14.72 -13.84
C ASN A 114 -21.65 -14.51 -15.14
N CYS A 115 -20.53 -15.21 -15.28
CA CYS A 115 -19.82 -15.33 -16.55
C CYS A 115 -20.75 -15.85 -17.66
N SER A 116 -20.49 -15.52 -18.94
CA SER A 116 -21.19 -16.14 -20.08
C SER A 116 -21.01 -17.68 -20.11
N CYS A 117 -19.99 -18.18 -19.44
CA CYS A 117 -19.70 -19.58 -19.16
C CYS A 117 -20.47 -20.18 -17.96
N ARG A 118 -21.34 -19.42 -17.30
CA ARG A 118 -22.16 -19.79 -16.12
C ARG A 118 -21.39 -20.12 -14.83
N GLU A 119 -20.08 -19.87 -14.79
CA GLU A 119 -19.29 -19.96 -13.55
C GLU A 119 -19.18 -18.62 -12.81
N LYS A 120 -18.72 -18.68 -11.55
CA LYS A 120 -18.53 -17.51 -10.68
C LYS A 120 -17.59 -16.50 -11.34
N GLY A 121 -17.94 -15.22 -11.26
CA GLY A 121 -17.24 -14.13 -11.94
C GLY A 121 -15.90 -13.70 -11.34
N TYR A 122 -15.24 -14.55 -10.54
CA TYR A 122 -13.91 -14.22 -10.01
C TYR A 122 -12.89 -14.16 -11.16
N PRO A 123 -11.87 -13.30 -11.07
CA PRO A 123 -10.97 -13.03 -12.20
C PRO A 123 -10.25 -14.29 -12.70
N MET A 124 -9.76 -15.12 -11.78
CA MET A 124 -9.03 -16.34 -12.11
C MET A 124 -9.93 -17.41 -12.74
N ASP A 125 -11.14 -17.60 -12.22
CA ASP A 125 -12.15 -18.47 -12.84
C ASP A 125 -12.53 -17.98 -14.24
N TYR A 126 -12.68 -16.67 -14.39
CA TYR A 126 -12.99 -16.01 -15.66
C TYR A 126 -11.87 -16.12 -16.70
N ALA A 127 -10.59 -16.14 -16.29
CA ALA A 127 -9.46 -16.33 -17.19
C ALA A 127 -9.23 -17.80 -17.58
N THR A 128 -9.43 -18.73 -16.66
CA THR A 128 -9.00 -20.12 -16.84
C THR A 128 -10.11 -21.06 -17.32
N LYS A 129 -11.37 -20.74 -17.02
CA LYS A 129 -12.52 -21.63 -17.27
C LYS A 129 -13.50 -21.09 -18.31
N CYS A 130 -13.44 -19.80 -18.65
CA CYS A 130 -14.31 -19.22 -19.65
C CYS A 130 -13.73 -19.39 -21.07
N PRO A 131 -14.40 -20.13 -21.98
CA PRO A 131 -13.91 -20.33 -23.35
C PRO A 131 -13.76 -19.03 -24.15
N PHE A 132 -14.48 -17.98 -23.76
CA PHE A 132 -14.50 -16.68 -24.44
C PHE A 132 -13.39 -15.72 -23.95
N THR A 133 -12.72 -16.02 -22.83
CA THR A 133 -11.66 -15.17 -22.26
C THR A 133 -10.35 -15.88 -21.96
N CYS A 134 -10.29 -17.21 -22.07
CA CYS A 134 -9.01 -17.95 -22.12
C CYS A 134 -8.06 -17.43 -23.22
N LEU A 135 -8.56 -16.75 -24.25
CA LEU A 135 -7.74 -16.12 -25.31
C LEU A 135 -7.15 -14.76 -24.91
N LEU A 136 -7.64 -14.13 -23.84
CA LEU A 136 -7.17 -12.82 -23.34
C LEU A 136 -6.28 -12.95 -22.11
N ALA A 137 -6.39 -14.06 -21.38
CA ALA A 137 -5.57 -14.35 -20.22
C ALA A 137 -4.23 -14.96 -20.68
N PHE A 138 -3.20 -14.12 -20.69
CA PHE A 138 -1.79 -14.46 -20.93
C PHE A 138 -1.41 -14.77 -22.39
N PRO A 139 -1.05 -13.74 -23.19
CA PRO A 139 -0.16 -13.95 -24.31
C PRO A 139 1.23 -14.32 -23.77
N ASN A 140 1.52 -15.61 -23.68
CA ASN A 140 2.88 -16.19 -23.59
C ASN A 140 3.89 -15.43 -22.71
N SER A 141 3.81 -15.59 -21.39
CA SER A 141 5.00 -15.43 -20.55
C SER A 141 4.77 -16.12 -19.22
N TYR A 142 5.17 -17.40 -19.11
CA TYR A 142 5.87 -18.01 -17.98
C TYR A 142 6.14 -19.47 -18.37
N SER A 143 7.01 -19.66 -19.36
CA SER A 143 7.77 -20.91 -19.48
C SER A 143 9.06 -20.70 -18.72
N SER A 144 9.16 -21.23 -17.51
CA SER A 144 10.42 -21.44 -16.80
C SER A 144 10.24 -22.60 -15.84
N THR A 145 10.75 -23.76 -16.32
CA THR A 145 11.19 -24.98 -15.62
C THR A 145 10.40 -25.47 -14.42
#